data_AF-A0A2M7E5T7-F1
#
_entry.id   AF-A0A2M7E5T7-F1
#
_cell.length_a   1.000
_cell.length_b   1.000
_cell.length_c   1.000
_cell.angle_alpha   90.00
_cell.angle_beta   90.00
_cell.angle_gamma   90.00
#
_symmetry.space_group_name_H-M   'P 1'
#
loop_
_entity.id
_entity.type
_entity.pdbx_description
1 polymer ?
#
loop_
_entity_poly.entity_id
_entity_poly.type
_entity_poly.pdbx_seq_one_letter_code
_entity_poly.pdbx_strand_id
1 'polypeptide(L)' 'MKKSILKKGVFLITLFGIFMLFSCKKGPGDGGRASIKGKVFTVNYNSSFTVPQDSGYLGAQKVYIIYGNETAVGDNQDT' A
#
# COMPACT_ATOMS: atom_id res chain seq x y z
N MET A 1 37.75 41.44 15.21
CA MET A 1 36.29 41.32 14.94
C MET A 1 35.88 40.18 14.00
N LYS A 2 36.66 39.84 12.95
CA LYS A 2 36.28 38.82 11.94
C LYS A 2 36.15 37.36 12.44
N LYS A 3 36.95 36.92 13.43
CA LYS A 3 36.91 35.54 13.96
C LYS A 3 35.59 35.17 14.64
N SER A 4 34.93 36.13 15.30
CA SER A 4 33.62 35.92 15.97
C SER A 4 32.50 35.68 14.95
N ILE A 5 32.52 36.44 13.85
CA ILE A 5 31.55 36.31 12.76
C ILE A 5 31.73 34.98 12.02
N LEU A 6 32.98 34.55 11.79
CA LEU A 6 33.27 33.25 11.18
C LEU A 6 32.83 32.07 12.07
N LYS A 7 33.01 32.15 13.39
CA LYS A 7 32.54 31.12 14.34
C LYS A 7 31.01 31.02 14.37
N LYS A 8 30.30 32.16 14.32
CA LYS A 8 28.83 32.19 14.22
C LYS A 8 28.32 31.60 12.90
N GLY A 9 29.01 31.89 11.79
CA GLY A 9 28.69 31.30 10.48
C GLY A 9 28.88 29.80 10.45
N VAL A 10 30.01 29.30 10.97
CA VAL A 10 30.25 27.85 11.11
C VAL A 10 29.21 27.19 12.00
N PHE A 11 28.84 27.82 13.12
CA PHE A 11 27.79 27.31 14.01
C PHE A 11 26.42 27.21 13.31
N LEU A 12 26.03 28.21 12.53
CA LEU A 12 24.77 28.20 11.76
C LEU A 12 24.76 27.11 10.68
N ILE A 13 25.89 26.89 9.99
CA ILE A 13 26.02 25.85 8.97
C ILE A 13 25.92 24.46 9.61
N THR A 14 26.60 24.24 10.73
CA THR A 14 26.52 22.97 11.47
C THR A 14 25.10 22.70 11.96
N LEU A 15 24.41 23.72 12.48
CA LEU A 15 23.03 23.61 12.93
C LEU A 15 22.07 23.26 11.78
N PHE A 16 22.27 23.86 10.59
CA PHE A 16 21.48 23.55 9.40
C PHE A 16 21.75 22.13 8.87
N GLY A 17 23.01 21.66 8.93
CA GLY A 17 23.38 20.29 8.54
C GLY A 17 22.72 19.22 9.40
N ILE A 18 22.55 19.45 10.70
CA ILE A 18 21.87 18.52 11.61
C ILE A 18 20.39 18.38 11.26
N PHE A 19 19.73 19.45 10.82
CA PHE A 19 18.32 19.41 10.39
C PHE A 19 18.08 18.54 9.16
N MET A 20 19.07 18.39 8.27
CA MET A 20 18.94 17.54 7.08
C MET A 20 18.87 16.04 7.41
N LEU A 21 19.41 15.62 8.57
CA LEU A 21 19.39 14.21 9.00
C LEU A 21 18.00 13.75 9.46
N PHE A 22 17.07 14.68 9.72
CA PHE A 22 15.70 14.39 10.14
C PHE A 22 14.69 14.39 8.98
N SER A 23 15.14 14.30 7.74
CA SER A 23 14.25 14.21 6.58
C SER A 23 13.42 12.92 6.60
N CYS A 24 12.10 13.04 6.38
CA CYS A 24 11.21 11.88 6.28
C CYS A 24 11.57 11.02 5.06
N LYS A 25 11.63 9.70 5.27
CA LYS A 25 11.75 8.73 4.17
C LYS A 25 10.39 8.59 3.49
N LYS A 26 10.36 8.56 2.15
CA LYS A 26 9.15 8.15 1.43
C LYS A 26 8.90 6.67 1.74
N GLY A 27 7.81 6.39 2.44
CA GLY A 27 7.30 5.03 2.60
C GLY A 27 6.75 4.48 1.28
N PRO A 28 6.38 3.19 1.26
CA PRO A 28 5.52 2.68 0.19
C PRO A 28 4.27 3.57 0.13
N GLY A 29 3.96 4.08 -1.06
CA GLY A 29 2.74 4.83 -1.28
C GLY A 29 1.54 3.88 -1.40
N ASP A 30 0.36 4.37 -1.06
CA ASP A 30 -0.87 3.57 -1.06
C ASP A 30 -1.28 3.06 -2.45
N GLY A 31 -0.69 3.62 -3.52
CA GLY A 31 -1.03 3.32 -4.91
C GLY A 31 0.13 2.79 -5.74
N GLY A 32 -0.05 1.61 -6.33
CA GLY A 32 0.77 1.06 -7.41
C GLY A 32 0.12 1.28 -8.79
N ARG A 33 0.92 1.27 -9.87
CA ARG A 33 0.41 1.30 -11.26
C ARG A 33 -0.16 -0.06 -11.72
N ALA A 34 -0.20 -1.04 -10.84
CA ALA A 34 -0.59 -2.40 -11.16
C ALA A 34 -2.12 -2.53 -11.14
N SER A 35 -2.68 -3.23 -12.12
CA SER A 35 -4.10 -3.55 -12.20
C SER A 35 -4.26 -5.06 -12.18
N ILE A 36 -5.14 -5.57 -11.33
CA ILE A 36 -5.52 -6.98 -11.29
C ILE A 36 -6.81 -7.14 -12.10
N LYS A 37 -6.82 -8.09 -13.04
CA LYS A 37 -7.97 -8.40 -13.88
C LYS A 37 -8.21 -9.90 -13.87
N GLY A 38 -9.47 -10.31 -13.74
CA GLY A 38 -9.83 -11.73 -13.69
C GLY A 38 -11.34 -11.94 -13.77
N LYS A 39 -11.74 -13.21 -13.75
CA LYS A 39 -13.15 -13.65 -13.65
C LYS A 39 -13.29 -14.56 -12.43
N VAL A 40 -14.42 -14.50 -11.75
CA VAL A 40 -14.74 -15.39 -10.63
C VAL A 40 -15.33 -16.68 -11.17
N PHE A 41 -14.66 -17.81 -10.94
CA PHE A 41 -15.14 -19.14 -11.31
C PHE A 41 -15.60 -19.89 -10.07
N THR A 42 -16.73 -20.58 -10.15
CA THR A 42 -17.28 -21.34 -9.03
C THR A 42 -17.56 -22.79 -9.42
N VAL A 43 -17.57 -23.64 -8.40
CA VAL A 43 -18.01 -25.02 -8.49
C VAL A 43 -19.10 -25.22 -7.44
N ASN A 44 -20.28 -25.59 -7.88
CA ASN A 44 -21.41 -25.92 -7.01
C ASN A 44 -21.32 -27.39 -6.65
N TYR A 45 -21.37 -27.68 -5.35
CA TYR A 45 -21.36 -29.05 -4.83
C TYR A 45 -22.74 -29.43 -4.31
N ASN A 46 -22.95 -30.74 -4.11
CA ASN A 46 -24.06 -31.23 -3.30
C ASN A 46 -23.99 -30.69 -1.86
N SER A 47 -25.07 -30.87 -1.09
CA SER A 47 -25.16 -30.36 0.29
C SER A 47 -24.07 -30.87 1.25
N SER A 48 -23.43 -31.99 0.91
CA SER A 48 -22.33 -32.56 1.69
C SER A 48 -20.94 -32.11 1.23
N PHE A 49 -20.85 -31.24 0.22
CA PHE A 49 -19.59 -30.78 -0.37
C PHE A 49 -18.67 -31.90 -0.89
N THR A 50 -19.23 -33.04 -1.31
CA THR A 50 -18.46 -34.21 -1.75
C THR A 50 -18.48 -34.41 -3.27
N VAL A 51 -19.57 -34.02 -3.94
CA VAL A 51 -19.75 -34.25 -5.37
C VAL A 51 -20.02 -32.91 -6.07
N PRO A 52 -19.19 -32.50 -7.06
CA PRO A 52 -19.46 -31.32 -7.86
C PRO A 52 -20.64 -31.60 -8.79
N GLN A 53 -21.60 -30.69 -8.82
CA GLN A 53 -22.82 -30.79 -9.63
C GLN A 53 -22.80 -29.83 -10.82
N ASP A 54 -22.17 -28.66 -10.69
CA ASP A 54 -22.11 -27.65 -11.74
C ASP A 54 -20.88 -26.75 -11.55
N SER A 55 -20.46 -26.03 -12.59
CA SER A 55 -19.38 -25.05 -12.51
C SER A 55 -19.49 -23.98 -13.58
N GLY A 56 -19.13 -22.74 -13.25
CA GLY A 56 -19.23 -21.63 -14.19
C GLY A 56 -18.63 -20.32 -13.68
N TYR A 57 -18.59 -19.33 -14.56
CA TYR A 57 -18.22 -17.96 -14.17
C TYR A 57 -19.43 -17.24 -13.58
N LEU A 58 -19.26 -16.64 -12.40
CA LEU A 58 -20.27 -15.79 -11.77
C LEU A 58 -19.93 -14.30 -11.93
N GLY A 59 -20.96 -13.50 -12.19
CA GLY A 59 -20.90 -12.04 -12.12
C GLY A 59 -21.50 -11.51 -10.81
N ALA A 60 -21.49 -10.18 -10.65
CA ALA A 60 -22.06 -9.47 -9.50
C ALA A 60 -21.49 -9.89 -8.13
N GLN A 61 -20.23 -10.33 -8.09
CA GLN A 61 -19.54 -10.71 -6.87
C GLN A 61 -18.64 -9.58 -6.40
N LYS A 62 -18.84 -9.08 -5.18
CA LYS A 62 -17.96 -8.07 -4.62
C LYS A 62 -16.57 -8.66 -4.36
N VAL A 63 -15.55 -8.05 -4.96
CA VAL A 63 -14.14 -8.46 -4.81
C VAL A 63 -13.38 -7.37 -4.10
N TYR A 64 -12.62 -7.79 -3.09
CA TYR A 64 -11.86 -6.90 -2.22
C TYR A 64 -10.40 -7.32 -2.18
N ILE A 65 -9.50 -6.34 -2.09
CA ILE A 65 -8.07 -6.59 -1.90
C ILE A 65 -7.68 -6.08 -0.51
N ILE A 66 -7.09 -6.96 0.30
CA ILE A 66 -6.38 -6.61 1.53
C ILE A 66 -4.89 -6.74 1.20
N TYR A 67 -4.11 -5.69 1.45
CA TYR A 67 -2.69 -5.65 1.11
C TYR A 67 -1.86 -5.00 2.23
N GLY A 68 -0.56 -5.27 2.23
CA GLY A 68 0.34 -4.78 3.28
C GLY A 68 0.04 -5.43 4.64
N ASN A 69 -0.01 -4.61 5.68
CA ASN A 69 -0.30 -5.05 7.07
C ASN A 69 -1.72 -4.67 7.51
N GLU A 70 -2.59 -4.34 6.57
CA GLU A 70 -3.98 -3.96 6.80
C GLU A 70 -4.82 -5.16 7.24
N THR A 71 -5.80 -4.93 8.12
CA THR A 71 -6.83 -5.92 8.49
C THR A 71 -8.19 -5.60 7.88
N ALA A 72 -8.31 -4.44 7.24
CA ALA A 72 -9.52 -3.96 6.57
C ALA A 72 -9.36 -3.99 5.04
N VAL A 73 -10.49 -3.92 4.34
CA VAL A 73 -10.54 -3.80 2.88
C VAL A 73 -9.87 -2.51 2.45
N GLY A 74 -8.81 -2.61 1.65
CA GLY A 74 -8.10 -1.44 1.12
C GLY A 74 -8.74 -0.87 -0.14
N ASP A 75 -9.24 -1.72 -1.03
CA ASP A 75 -9.89 -1.31 -2.28
C ASP A 75 -11.18 -2.11 -2.52
N ASN A 76 -12.26 -1.40 -2.86
CA ASN A 76 -13.59 -1.98 -3.13
C ASN A 76 -14.01 -1.60 -4.55
N GLN A 77 -14.09 -2.59 -5.43
CA GLN A 77 -14.51 -2.42 -6.82
C GLN A 77 -15.81 -3.21 -7.03
N ASP A 78 -16.88 -2.49 -7.37
CA ASP A 78 -18.14 -3.11 -7.76
C ASP A 78 -17.96 -3.75 -9.15
N THR A 79 -18.22 -5.06 -9.27
CA THR A 79 -18.05 -5.86 -10.51
C THR A 79 -19.31 -5.91 -11.36
#